data_AF-A0A0E3R476-F1
#
_entry.id   AF-A0A0E3R476-F1
#
_cell.length_a   1.000
_cell.length_b   1.000
_cell.length_c   1.000
_cell.angle_alpha   90.00
_cell.angle_beta   90.00
_cell.angle_gamma   90.00
#
_symmetry.space_group_name_H-M   'P 1'
#
loop_
_entity.id
_entity.type
_entity.pdbx_description
1 polymer ?
#
loop_
_entity_poly.entity_id
_entity_poly.type
_entity_poly.pdbx_seq_one_letter_code
_entity_poly.pdbx_strand_id
1 'polypeptide(L)'
;MTEGVLINKNEIESNLEAVIKPGSFTGESAGEIAEVILIPKKAIDIKLEADVITPDSFAGKSAEEIGDLSVWQGPKTYPLSDFFEVTGSAGSSAADTLIRIKGDVMRVKRIGEGMSAGKIEIEGSAGMHVGTEMKGGEIVVYGDADSWAGMEMTGGLLTIKGNAGDHVGCAYRGKWHGMKGGRIVIEGSVRHQLGGGMDGGEIIVEGDVKSFCGIRQNGGLIFVKGSALRGVGAEMAGGTIVIGGKIERFSPGFEFVSMENSVTSGEVELIGEFKKFTGDYAINKRAKGTLYVVADTNPEL
;
A
#
# COMPACT_ATOMS: atom_id res chain seq x y z
N MET A 1 -18.92 15.95 23.76
CA MET A 1 -19.72 15.49 22.61
C MET A 1 -19.12 16.17 21.40
N THR A 2 -18.15 15.51 20.77
CA THR A 2 -17.53 15.98 19.53
C THR A 2 -18.15 15.18 18.40
N GLU A 3 -18.86 15.90 17.54
CA GLU A 3 -19.63 15.40 16.41
C GLU A 3 -18.71 14.76 15.37
N GLY A 4 -19.00 13.51 15.01
CA GLY A 4 -18.41 12.85 13.85
C GLY A 4 -18.97 13.48 12.57
N VAL A 5 -18.08 13.76 11.62
CA VAL A 5 -18.43 14.32 10.31
C VAL A 5 -19.09 13.23 9.47
N LEU A 6 -20.40 13.36 9.25
CA LEU A 6 -21.18 12.57 8.30
C LEU A 6 -20.99 13.16 6.89
N ILE A 7 -20.36 12.40 5.99
CA ILE A 7 -20.35 12.71 4.55
C ILE A 7 -21.35 11.78 3.89
N ASN A 8 -22.45 12.34 3.39
CA ASN A 8 -23.55 11.60 2.77
C ASN A 8 -23.63 11.99 1.28
N LYS A 9 -23.49 11.03 0.37
CA LYS A 9 -23.93 11.15 -1.04
C LYS A 9 -24.28 9.78 -1.62
N ASN A 10 -25.56 9.61 -1.92
CA ASN A 10 -26.23 8.42 -2.46
C ASN A 10 -25.60 7.84 -3.73
N GLU A 11 -25.28 6.54 -3.71
CA GLU A 11 -25.50 5.55 -4.78
C GLU A 11 -25.22 4.13 -4.23
N ILE A 12 -26.28 3.38 -3.84
CA ILE A 12 -26.25 1.97 -3.39
C ILE A 12 -24.91 1.55 -2.73
N GLU A 13 -24.51 2.25 -1.67
CA GLU A 13 -23.32 1.90 -0.91
C GLU A 13 -23.72 0.87 0.14
N SER A 14 -22.98 -0.25 0.20
CA SER A 14 -22.99 -1.12 1.37
C SER A 14 -22.72 -0.28 2.63
N ASN A 15 -23.54 -0.42 3.68
CA ASN A 15 -23.46 0.33 4.95
C ASN A 15 -22.21 -0.05 5.82
N LEU A 16 -21.07 -0.30 5.20
CA LEU A 16 -19.83 -0.67 5.88
C LEU A 16 -19.20 0.57 6.50
N GLU A 17 -19.24 0.65 7.83
CA GLU A 17 -18.46 1.62 8.58
C GLU A 17 -17.17 0.96 9.07
N ALA A 18 -16.03 1.51 8.63
CA ALA A 18 -14.73 1.14 9.15
C ALA A 18 -14.38 2.04 10.34
N VAL A 19 -14.34 1.47 11.54
CA VAL A 19 -13.90 2.14 12.76
C VAL A 19 -12.47 1.71 13.03
N ILE A 20 -11.53 2.64 12.84
CA ILE A 20 -10.16 2.45 13.32
C ILE A 20 -10.16 2.80 14.80
N LYS A 21 -9.96 1.81 15.67
CA LYS A 21 -9.71 2.08 17.09
C LYS A 21 -8.36 2.79 17.17
N PRO A 22 -8.24 3.91 17.91
CA PRO A 22 -7.01 4.70 17.93
C PRO A 22 -5.84 3.84 18.42
N GLY A 23 -5.00 3.45 17.49
CA GLY A 23 -3.68 2.87 17.73
C GLY A 23 -2.59 3.91 17.54
N SER A 24 -1.52 3.76 18.31
CA SER A 24 -0.41 4.70 18.40
C SER A 24 0.46 4.70 17.14
N PHE A 25 0.02 5.38 16.08
CA PHE A 25 0.94 6.00 15.12
C PHE A 25 1.13 7.46 15.50
N THR A 26 1.71 7.69 16.68
CA THR A 26 2.19 9.02 17.08
C THR A 26 3.59 9.20 16.51
N GLY A 27 3.66 9.46 15.22
CA GLY A 27 4.86 10.00 14.58
C GLY A 27 4.95 11.51 14.73
N GLU A 28 4.70 12.05 15.94
CA GLU A 28 5.02 13.45 16.23
C GLU A 28 6.50 13.53 16.62
N SER A 29 7.39 13.79 15.65
CA SER A 29 8.68 14.37 15.98
C SER A 29 8.46 15.87 16.21
N ALA A 30 8.68 16.31 17.44
CA ALA A 30 8.56 17.71 17.87
C ALA A 30 9.73 18.59 17.39
N GLY A 31 10.38 18.23 16.28
CA GLY A 31 11.50 18.94 15.67
C GLY A 31 11.11 19.63 14.37
N GLU A 32 11.83 20.69 14.01
CA GLU A 32 11.69 21.35 12.71
C GLU A 32 12.12 20.37 11.61
N ILE A 33 11.16 19.88 10.82
CA ILE A 33 11.44 18.98 9.70
C ILE A 33 12.05 19.79 8.57
N ALA A 34 13.25 19.41 8.14
CA ALA A 34 13.92 20.05 7.02
C ALA A 34 13.39 19.49 5.69
N GLU A 35 13.16 20.38 4.73
CA GLU A 35 12.52 20.05 3.46
C GLU A 35 13.52 20.10 2.30
N VAL A 36 13.50 19.05 1.48
CA VAL A 36 14.12 18.99 0.16
C VAL A 36 13.03 18.93 -0.89
N ILE A 37 13.07 19.84 -1.86
CA ILE A 37 12.10 19.88 -2.96
C ILE A 37 12.77 19.38 -4.23
N LEU A 38 12.12 18.42 -4.89
CA LEU A 38 12.49 17.89 -6.20
C LEU A 38 11.44 18.31 -7.24
N ILE A 39 11.84 18.99 -8.31
CA ILE A 39 10.95 19.36 -9.42
C ILE A 39 11.44 18.68 -10.70
N PRO A 40 10.65 17.79 -11.35
CA PRO A 40 11.05 17.18 -12.62
C PRO A 40 11.28 18.23 -13.72
N LYS A 41 12.47 18.25 -14.34
CA LYS A 41 12.85 19.28 -15.34
C LYS A 41 12.30 19.03 -16.74
N LYS A 42 12.14 17.77 -17.13
CA LYS A 42 11.83 17.34 -18.49
C LYS A 42 11.08 16.03 -18.50
N ALA A 43 10.41 15.74 -19.62
CA ALA A 43 9.83 14.43 -19.84
C ALA A 43 10.92 13.35 -19.83
N ILE A 44 10.71 12.31 -19.03
CA ILE A 44 11.62 11.17 -18.92
C ILE A 44 11.31 10.20 -20.05
N ASP A 45 12.23 10.03 -20.99
CA ASP A 45 12.16 9.01 -22.04
C ASP A 45 12.28 7.61 -21.41
N ILE A 46 13.48 7.12 -21.13
CA ILE A 46 13.67 5.79 -20.54
C ILE A 46 13.40 5.91 -19.04
N LYS A 47 12.58 5.00 -18.48
CA LYS A 47 12.24 5.02 -17.03
C LYS A 47 13.53 5.09 -16.19
N LEU A 48 13.50 5.95 -15.19
CA LEU A 48 14.58 6.14 -14.23
C LEU A 48 14.44 5.15 -13.07
N GLU A 49 15.54 4.61 -12.57
CA GLU A 49 15.57 3.93 -11.27
C GLU A 49 16.30 4.83 -10.28
N ALA A 50 15.58 5.25 -9.23
CA ALA A 50 16.03 6.27 -8.28
C ALA A 50 15.76 5.82 -6.84
N ASP A 51 16.33 4.66 -6.48
CA ASP A 51 16.39 4.11 -5.13
C ASP A 51 17.09 5.05 -4.13
N VAL A 52 17.89 5.99 -4.63
CA VAL A 52 18.51 7.06 -3.83
C VAL A 52 17.51 8.12 -3.33
N ILE A 53 16.28 8.19 -3.85
CA ILE A 53 15.27 9.16 -3.38
C ILE A 53 14.62 8.62 -2.10
N THR A 54 15.34 8.77 -1.00
CA THR A 54 14.94 8.35 0.36
C THR A 54 15.45 9.37 1.39
N PRO A 55 14.71 9.60 2.49
CA PRO A 55 15.22 10.39 3.62
C PRO A 55 16.56 9.88 4.14
N ASP A 56 16.76 8.56 4.18
CA ASP A 56 18.00 7.91 4.56
C ASP A 56 19.20 8.33 3.69
N SER A 57 19.01 8.39 2.37
CA SER A 57 20.08 8.81 1.45
C SER A 57 20.31 10.32 1.49
N PHE A 58 19.27 11.11 1.78
CA PHE A 58 19.35 12.56 1.76
C PHE A 58 19.89 13.15 3.06
N ALA A 59 19.66 12.49 4.19
CA ALA A 59 20.08 12.97 5.51
C ALA A 59 21.53 13.49 5.54
N GLY A 60 21.69 14.67 6.12
CA GLY A 60 22.96 15.37 6.28
C GLY A 60 23.54 15.99 4.99
N LYS A 61 22.80 16.00 3.87
CA LYS A 61 23.28 16.54 2.58
C LYS A 61 22.60 17.85 2.22
N SER A 62 23.38 18.71 1.57
CA SER A 62 22.91 19.89 0.86
C SER A 62 22.20 19.54 -0.46
N ALA A 63 21.48 20.50 -1.05
CA ALA A 63 20.84 20.32 -2.36
C ALA A 63 21.84 19.94 -3.48
N GLU A 64 23.06 20.47 -3.43
CA GLU A 64 24.12 20.15 -4.41
C GLU A 64 24.54 18.69 -4.29
N GLU A 65 24.88 18.23 -3.08
CA GLU A 65 25.25 16.84 -2.80
C GLU A 65 24.13 15.85 -3.11
N ILE A 66 22.87 16.24 -2.87
CA ILE A 66 21.69 15.46 -3.26
C ILE A 66 21.57 15.39 -4.79
N GLY A 67 21.81 16.52 -5.48
CA GLY A 67 21.83 16.59 -6.93
C GLY A 67 22.87 15.68 -7.58
N ASP A 68 23.97 15.40 -6.89
CA ASP A 68 25.05 14.54 -7.37
C ASP A 68 24.82 13.04 -7.15
N LEU A 69 23.76 12.67 -6.41
CA LEU A 69 23.41 11.26 -6.21
C LEU A 69 23.11 10.58 -7.56
N SER A 70 23.66 9.39 -7.75
CA SER A 70 23.55 8.65 -9.01
C SER A 70 22.21 7.94 -9.14
N VAL A 71 21.56 8.14 -10.28
CA VAL A 71 20.34 7.45 -10.69
C VAL A 71 20.57 6.69 -12.00
N TRP A 72 19.87 5.58 -12.20
CA TRP A 72 20.01 4.77 -13.42
C TRP A 72 19.01 5.18 -14.50
N GLN A 73 19.51 5.35 -15.72
CA GLN A 73 18.68 5.40 -16.93
C GLN A 73 19.20 4.38 -17.95
N GLY A 74 18.51 3.24 -18.05
CA GLY A 74 19.00 2.12 -18.84
C GLY A 74 20.34 1.58 -18.30
N PRO A 75 21.38 1.40 -19.14
CA PRO A 75 22.66 0.82 -18.70
C PRO A 75 23.64 1.85 -18.09
N LYS A 76 23.25 3.11 -17.94
CA LYS A 76 24.13 4.20 -17.48
C LYS A 76 23.58 4.86 -16.23
N THR A 77 24.48 5.45 -15.46
CA THR A 77 24.15 6.33 -14.35
C THR A 77 24.34 7.79 -14.73
N TYR A 78 23.55 8.64 -14.09
CA TYR A 78 23.53 10.08 -14.26
C TYR A 78 23.26 10.74 -12.90
N PRO A 79 23.70 11.98 -12.65
CA PRO A 79 23.34 12.69 -11.44
C PRO A 79 21.83 12.96 -11.39
N LEU A 80 21.24 12.95 -10.19
CA LEU A 80 19.83 13.25 -9.96
C LEU A 80 19.45 14.63 -10.53
N SER A 81 20.37 15.58 -10.45
CA SER A 81 20.22 16.95 -10.96
C SER A 81 20.04 17.03 -12.48
N ASP A 82 20.37 16.00 -13.27
CA ASP A 82 20.08 15.95 -14.71
C ASP A 82 18.57 15.79 -15.01
N PHE A 83 17.80 15.30 -14.03
CA PHE A 83 16.37 15.04 -14.15
C PHE A 83 15.52 15.94 -13.25
N PHE A 84 16.07 16.38 -12.11
CA PHE A 84 15.36 17.18 -11.13
C PHE A 84 16.06 18.52 -10.87
N GLU A 85 15.27 19.55 -10.63
CA GLU A 85 15.71 20.70 -9.86
C GLU A 85 15.65 20.31 -8.38
N VAL A 86 16.75 20.53 -7.65
CA VAL A 86 16.88 20.19 -6.24
C VAL A 86 17.06 21.48 -5.46
N THR A 87 16.18 21.73 -4.50
CA THR A 87 16.25 22.90 -3.62
C THR A 87 15.97 22.51 -2.17
N GLY A 88 16.33 23.39 -1.23
CA GLY A 88 16.22 23.13 0.21
C GLY A 88 17.43 22.38 0.77
N SER A 89 17.24 21.69 1.88
CA SER A 89 18.29 20.93 2.58
C SER A 89 17.67 19.82 3.40
N ALA A 90 18.33 18.66 3.45
CA ALA A 90 17.87 17.56 4.27
C ALA A 90 18.14 17.82 5.77
N GLY A 91 17.41 17.12 6.63
CA GLY A 91 17.65 17.15 8.06
C GLY A 91 18.93 16.40 8.42
N SER A 92 19.38 16.51 9.67
CA SER A 92 20.54 15.76 10.16
C SER A 92 20.33 14.24 10.19
N SER A 93 19.08 13.79 10.18
CA SER A 93 18.71 12.38 10.17
C SER A 93 17.57 12.12 9.18
N ALA A 94 17.32 10.84 8.86
CA ALA A 94 16.19 10.45 8.03
C ALA A 94 14.85 10.90 8.65
N ALA A 95 14.70 10.80 9.97
CA ALA A 95 13.47 11.20 10.68
C ALA A 95 13.15 12.70 10.56
N ASP A 96 14.18 13.53 10.38
CA ASP A 96 14.06 14.98 10.28
C ASP A 96 14.00 15.47 8.82
N THR A 97 13.84 14.56 7.86
CA THR A 97 13.89 14.88 6.42
C THR A 97 12.53 14.62 5.76
N LEU A 98 11.99 15.68 5.14
CA LEU A 98 10.86 15.63 4.22
C LEU A 98 11.37 15.81 2.79
N ILE A 99 11.00 14.88 1.90
CA ILE A 99 11.22 15.01 0.46
C ILE A 99 9.89 15.33 -0.20
N ARG A 100 9.78 16.49 -0.84
CA ARG A 100 8.61 16.90 -1.62
C ARG A 100 8.92 16.85 -3.11
N ILE A 101 8.27 15.96 -3.84
CA ILE A 101 8.36 15.86 -5.29
C ILE A 101 7.17 16.62 -5.91
N LYS A 102 7.45 17.78 -6.50
CA LYS A 102 6.44 18.64 -7.12
C LYS A 102 6.25 18.30 -8.59
N GLY A 103 5.48 17.25 -8.86
CA GLY A 103 5.08 16.85 -10.20
C GLY A 103 4.92 15.35 -10.37
N ASP A 104 4.44 14.95 -11.55
CA ASP A 104 4.28 13.55 -11.92
C ASP A 104 5.63 12.87 -12.18
N VAL A 105 5.83 11.72 -11.52
CA VAL A 105 7.02 10.89 -11.63
C VAL A 105 6.66 9.43 -11.91
N MET A 106 5.61 9.20 -12.71
CA MET A 106 5.18 7.85 -13.15
C MET A 106 6.31 7.07 -13.86
N ARG A 107 7.30 7.78 -14.40
CA ARG A 107 8.47 7.20 -15.07
C ARG A 107 9.71 7.08 -14.18
N VAL A 108 9.58 7.32 -12.88
CA VAL A 108 10.65 7.15 -11.89
C VAL A 108 10.26 6.02 -10.95
N LYS A 109 11.08 4.98 -10.92
CA LYS A 109 10.87 3.78 -10.11
C LYS A 109 11.63 3.89 -8.80
N ARG A 110 11.24 3.04 -7.83
CA ARG A 110 11.98 2.77 -6.58
C ARG A 110 12.09 3.95 -5.62
N ILE A 111 11.23 4.95 -5.75
CA ILE A 111 11.18 6.06 -4.79
C ILE A 111 10.79 5.52 -3.40
N GLY A 112 11.54 5.91 -2.36
CA GLY A 112 11.29 5.44 -0.99
C GLY A 112 11.71 3.99 -0.73
N GLU A 113 12.47 3.35 -1.62
CA GLU A 113 12.91 1.98 -1.42
C GLU A 113 13.77 1.83 -0.16
N GLY A 114 13.38 0.92 0.73
CA GLY A 114 14.13 0.61 1.94
C GLY A 114 14.14 1.69 3.02
N MET A 115 13.37 2.78 2.86
CA MET A 115 13.41 3.91 3.79
C MET A 115 13.03 3.51 5.22
N SER A 116 13.71 4.10 6.20
CA SER A 116 13.58 3.72 7.61
C SER A 116 12.78 4.73 8.46
N ALA A 117 12.77 5.99 8.06
CA ALA A 117 12.09 7.09 8.75
C ALA A 117 11.89 8.27 7.79
N GLY A 118 11.31 9.37 8.28
CA GLY A 118 11.08 10.59 7.50
C GLY A 118 9.83 10.50 6.63
N LYS A 119 9.69 11.46 5.71
CA LYS A 119 8.50 11.59 4.88
C LYS A 119 8.84 11.84 3.41
N ILE A 120 8.08 11.23 2.51
CA ILE A 120 8.09 11.55 1.08
C ILE A 120 6.67 11.94 0.66
N GLU A 121 6.51 13.10 0.04
CA GLU A 121 5.25 13.55 -0.58
C GLU A 121 5.45 13.72 -2.09
N ILE A 122 4.62 13.02 -2.88
CA ILE A 122 4.67 13.05 -4.35
C ILE A 122 3.38 13.70 -4.86
N GLU A 123 3.48 14.94 -5.33
CA GLU A 123 2.37 15.74 -5.87
C GLU A 123 2.05 15.33 -7.32
N GLY A 124 1.81 14.03 -7.52
CA GLY A 124 1.59 13.40 -8.81
C GLY A 124 1.62 11.88 -8.68
N SER A 125 1.76 11.18 -9.80
CA SER A 125 1.84 9.72 -9.81
C SER A 125 3.27 9.22 -9.62
N ALA A 126 3.43 8.00 -9.12
CA ALA A 126 4.72 7.34 -8.89
C ALA A 126 4.88 6.09 -9.76
N GLY A 127 6.10 5.84 -10.22
CA GLY A 127 6.43 4.64 -10.98
C GLY A 127 6.50 3.37 -10.13
N MET A 128 7.00 2.29 -10.74
CA MET A 128 7.04 0.97 -10.12
C MET A 128 7.89 0.98 -8.85
N HIS A 129 7.57 0.09 -7.90
CA HIS A 129 8.36 -0.14 -6.69
C HIS A 129 8.39 0.99 -5.66
N VAL A 130 7.46 1.95 -5.71
CA VAL A 130 7.36 2.97 -4.64
C VAL A 130 7.21 2.31 -3.27
N GLY A 131 8.06 2.68 -2.31
CA GLY A 131 8.06 2.12 -0.96
C GLY A 131 8.39 0.62 -0.86
N THR A 132 9.04 0.03 -1.86
CA THR A 132 9.55 -1.35 -1.77
C THR A 132 10.47 -1.48 -0.56
N GLU A 133 10.32 -2.56 0.21
CA GLU A 133 11.13 -2.85 1.42
C GLU A 133 11.12 -1.74 2.49
N MET A 134 10.12 -0.85 2.46
CA MET A 134 9.98 0.22 3.45
C MET A 134 9.85 -0.35 4.87
N LYS A 135 10.61 0.24 5.80
CA LYS A 135 10.74 -0.20 7.20
C LYS A 135 10.07 0.76 8.18
N GLY A 136 9.95 2.03 7.82
CA GLY A 136 9.35 3.07 8.64
C GLY A 136 9.22 4.39 7.87
N GLY A 137 8.69 5.42 8.53
CA GLY A 137 8.35 6.70 7.91
C GLY A 137 7.02 6.67 7.16
N GLU A 138 6.80 7.68 6.32
CA GLU A 138 5.56 7.88 5.58
C GLU A 138 5.85 8.24 4.11
N ILE A 139 5.12 7.61 3.18
CA ILE A 139 5.07 8.03 1.77
C ILE A 139 3.63 8.35 1.41
N VAL A 140 3.39 9.53 0.82
CA VAL A 140 2.10 9.91 0.25
C VAL A 140 2.25 10.17 -1.24
N VAL A 141 1.53 9.41 -2.06
CA VAL A 141 1.39 9.59 -3.50
C VAL A 141 0.02 10.21 -3.77
N TYR A 142 -0.01 11.46 -4.23
CA TYR A 142 -1.26 12.17 -4.50
C TYR A 142 -1.95 11.74 -5.82
N GLY A 143 -1.22 11.05 -6.71
CA GLY A 143 -1.76 10.44 -7.93
C GLY A 143 -1.81 8.91 -7.86
N ASP A 144 -1.63 8.26 -9.02
CA ASP A 144 -1.58 6.81 -9.14
C ASP A 144 -0.20 6.24 -8.79
N ALA A 145 -0.13 4.95 -8.45
CA ALA A 145 1.11 4.21 -8.33
C ALA A 145 1.14 3.04 -9.33
N ASP A 146 2.26 2.86 -10.03
CA ASP A 146 2.48 1.69 -10.88
C ASP A 146 2.67 0.41 -10.03
N SER A 147 2.92 -0.73 -10.68
CA SER A 147 3.02 -2.04 -10.03
C SER A 147 4.12 -2.13 -8.95
N TRP A 148 3.95 -3.08 -8.03
CA TRP A 148 4.87 -3.39 -6.93
C TRP A 148 5.02 -2.30 -5.85
N ALA A 149 4.02 -1.44 -5.68
CA ALA A 149 3.97 -0.51 -4.57
C ALA A 149 4.00 -1.27 -3.22
N GLY A 150 4.89 -0.89 -2.30
CA GLY A 150 5.02 -1.50 -0.98
C GLY A 150 5.44 -2.98 -0.97
N MET A 151 6.06 -3.48 -2.05
CA MET A 151 6.55 -4.86 -2.12
C MET A 151 7.50 -5.15 -0.95
N GLU A 152 7.30 -6.27 -0.24
CA GLU A 152 8.13 -6.68 0.92
C GLU A 152 8.27 -5.64 2.05
N MET A 153 7.28 -4.76 2.22
CA MET A 153 7.23 -3.79 3.32
C MET A 153 7.24 -4.48 4.70
N THR A 154 7.98 -3.92 5.65
CA THR A 154 8.06 -4.42 7.03
C THR A 154 7.56 -3.41 8.07
N GLY A 155 7.39 -2.15 7.70
CA GLY A 155 6.88 -1.09 8.58
C GLY A 155 6.68 0.23 7.83
N GLY A 156 6.11 1.23 8.51
CA GLY A 156 5.78 2.54 7.93
C GLY A 156 4.36 2.64 7.36
N LEU A 157 4.05 3.78 6.74
CA LEU A 157 2.77 4.06 6.11
C LEU A 157 2.97 4.48 4.65
N LEU A 158 2.34 3.76 3.72
CA LEU A 158 2.26 4.13 2.31
C LEU A 158 0.80 4.48 1.97
N THR A 159 0.56 5.72 1.58
CA THR A 159 -0.76 6.20 1.15
C THR A 159 -0.73 6.53 -0.35
N ILE A 160 -1.66 5.98 -1.11
CA ILE A 160 -1.86 6.26 -2.54
C ILE A 160 -3.28 6.81 -2.71
N LYS A 161 -3.38 8.07 -3.11
CA LYS A 161 -4.68 8.76 -3.29
C LYS A 161 -5.39 8.34 -4.59
N GLY A 162 -4.64 7.87 -5.58
CA GLY A 162 -5.17 7.32 -6.82
C GLY A 162 -5.30 5.80 -6.80
N ASN A 163 -5.20 5.21 -8.00
CA ASN A 163 -5.19 3.77 -8.21
C ASN A 163 -3.78 3.19 -8.05
N ALA A 164 -3.71 1.88 -7.82
CA ALA A 164 -2.46 1.14 -7.83
C ALA A 164 -2.44 0.05 -8.90
N GLY A 165 -1.25 -0.26 -9.40
CA GLY A 165 -1.01 -1.31 -10.38
C GLY A 165 -1.19 -2.73 -9.85
N ASP A 166 -0.41 -3.65 -10.40
CA ASP A 166 -0.40 -5.05 -9.96
C ASP A 166 0.56 -5.22 -8.77
N HIS A 167 0.41 -6.30 -8.00
CA HIS A 167 1.42 -6.77 -7.04
C HIS A 167 1.71 -5.80 -5.87
N VAL A 168 0.73 -5.01 -5.45
CA VAL A 168 0.83 -4.18 -4.24
C VAL A 168 1.08 -5.08 -3.00
N GLY A 169 2.04 -4.73 -2.15
CA GLY A 169 2.28 -5.43 -0.88
C GLY A 169 2.66 -6.91 -1.04
N CYS A 170 3.20 -7.30 -2.20
CA CYS A 170 3.45 -8.72 -2.50
C CYS A 170 4.86 -9.19 -2.07
N ALA A 171 5.10 -10.49 -2.23
CA ALA A 171 6.44 -11.09 -2.23
C ALA A 171 7.15 -10.89 -3.57
N TYR A 172 8.48 -10.81 -3.54
CA TYR A 172 9.27 -10.84 -4.77
C TYR A 172 9.14 -12.19 -5.49
N ARG A 173 9.45 -12.20 -6.80
CA ARG A 173 9.35 -13.40 -7.64
C ARG A 173 10.22 -14.54 -7.09
N GLY A 174 9.63 -15.73 -6.99
CA GLY A 174 10.29 -16.92 -6.45
C GLY A 174 10.31 -17.00 -4.92
N LYS A 175 9.91 -15.94 -4.20
CA LYS A 175 9.71 -15.98 -2.76
C LYS A 175 8.27 -16.36 -2.41
N TRP A 176 8.13 -16.95 -1.23
CA TRP A 176 6.85 -17.34 -0.63
C TRP A 176 6.35 -16.33 0.41
N HIS A 177 7.26 -15.50 0.91
CA HIS A 177 7.05 -14.60 2.04
C HIS A 177 7.34 -13.16 1.60
N GLY A 178 6.31 -12.31 1.66
CA GLY A 178 6.32 -10.94 1.16
C GLY A 178 6.25 -9.90 2.26
N MET A 179 5.29 -8.97 2.16
CA MET A 179 5.03 -7.96 3.18
C MET A 179 4.81 -8.61 4.57
N LYS A 180 5.49 -8.06 5.58
CA LYS A 180 5.48 -8.58 6.97
C LYS A 180 4.90 -7.59 7.98
N GLY A 181 4.81 -6.31 7.61
CA GLY A 181 4.38 -5.25 8.50
C GLY A 181 4.22 -3.94 7.75
N GLY A 182 3.80 -2.89 8.47
CA GLY A 182 3.43 -1.61 7.89
C GLY A 182 1.99 -1.58 7.38
N ARG A 183 1.60 -0.41 6.89
CA ARG A 183 0.24 -0.13 6.42
C ARG A 183 0.27 0.47 5.03
N ILE A 184 -0.53 -0.09 4.12
CA ILE A 184 -0.75 0.45 2.78
C ILE A 184 -2.22 0.87 2.67
N VAL A 185 -2.47 2.13 2.32
CA VAL A 185 -3.82 2.68 2.11
C VAL A 185 -3.95 3.19 0.68
N ILE A 186 -4.96 2.70 -0.04
CA ILE A 186 -5.22 3.05 -1.43
C ILE A 186 -6.65 3.55 -1.55
N GLU A 187 -6.83 4.82 -1.92
CA GLU A 187 -8.16 5.44 -2.06
C GLU A 187 -8.83 5.06 -3.40
N GLY A 188 -8.05 4.66 -4.40
CA GLY A 188 -8.56 4.14 -5.67
C GLY A 188 -8.70 2.61 -5.69
N SER A 189 -8.63 2.05 -6.90
CA SER A 189 -8.69 0.61 -7.14
C SER A 189 -7.30 0.00 -7.36
N VAL A 190 -7.20 -1.30 -7.14
CA VAL A 190 -6.00 -2.10 -7.43
C VAL A 190 -6.28 -3.07 -8.56
N ARG A 191 -5.26 -3.35 -9.39
CA ARG A 191 -5.36 -4.36 -10.45
C ARG A 191 -5.27 -5.77 -9.86
N HIS A 192 -4.24 -6.54 -10.16
CA HIS A 192 -4.15 -7.95 -9.78
C HIS A 192 -3.13 -8.20 -8.65
N GLN A 193 -3.29 -9.31 -7.93
CA GLN A 193 -2.32 -9.82 -6.95
C GLN A 193 -1.98 -8.88 -5.78
N LEU A 194 -2.97 -8.13 -5.30
CA LEU A 194 -2.89 -7.40 -4.03
C LEU A 194 -2.49 -8.37 -2.89
N GLY A 195 -1.45 -8.04 -2.11
CA GLY A 195 -1.02 -8.80 -0.95
C GLY A 195 -0.56 -10.23 -1.25
N GLY A 196 -0.09 -10.51 -2.48
CA GLY A 196 0.33 -11.84 -2.88
C GLY A 196 1.53 -12.35 -2.05
N GLY A 197 1.35 -13.39 -1.23
CA GLY A 197 2.40 -13.89 -0.32
C GLY A 197 2.57 -13.07 0.96
N MET A 198 1.58 -12.27 1.35
CA MET A 198 1.63 -11.43 2.55
C MET A 198 1.68 -12.27 3.84
N ASP A 199 2.62 -11.96 4.74
CA ASP A 199 2.79 -12.62 6.04
C ASP A 199 2.29 -11.76 7.21
N GLY A 200 2.18 -10.44 7.02
CA GLY A 200 1.78 -9.50 8.06
C GLY A 200 1.61 -8.08 7.56
N GLY A 201 1.15 -7.18 8.42
CA GLY A 201 0.78 -5.80 8.09
C GLY A 201 -0.69 -5.66 7.68
N GLU A 202 -1.02 -4.49 7.15
CA GLU A 202 -2.38 -4.13 6.76
C GLU A 202 -2.40 -3.47 5.38
N ILE A 203 -3.33 -3.89 4.52
CA ILE A 203 -3.62 -3.24 3.24
C ILE A 203 -5.10 -2.89 3.19
N ILE A 204 -5.40 -1.61 2.99
CA ILE A 204 -6.76 -1.07 2.82
C ILE A 204 -6.90 -0.51 1.41
N VAL A 205 -7.98 -0.91 0.74
CA VAL A 205 -8.36 -0.42 -0.59
C VAL A 205 -9.81 0.07 -0.55
N GLU A 206 -10.03 1.35 -0.83
CA GLU A 206 -11.38 1.93 -0.87
C GLU A 206 -12.13 1.54 -2.15
N GLY A 207 -11.42 1.35 -3.26
CA GLY A 207 -11.99 0.91 -4.54
C GLY A 207 -12.07 -0.61 -4.70
N ASP A 208 -12.05 -1.04 -5.95
CA ASP A 208 -12.10 -2.46 -6.33
C ASP A 208 -10.73 -3.11 -6.38
N VAL A 209 -10.70 -4.44 -6.31
CA VAL A 209 -9.55 -5.26 -6.69
C VAL A 209 -9.93 -6.18 -7.85
N LYS A 210 -9.01 -6.50 -8.75
CA LYS A 210 -9.26 -7.50 -9.80
C LYS A 210 -8.98 -8.91 -9.29
N SER A 211 -8.09 -9.66 -9.92
CA SER A 211 -7.91 -11.09 -9.62
C SER A 211 -6.82 -11.33 -8.58
N PHE A 212 -6.96 -12.43 -7.84
CA PHE A 212 -5.93 -13.00 -6.98
C PHE A 212 -5.54 -12.10 -5.80
N CYS A 213 -6.52 -11.39 -5.23
CA CYS A 213 -6.36 -10.68 -3.96
C CYS A 213 -6.01 -11.66 -2.83
N GLY A 214 -4.91 -11.43 -2.13
CA GLY A 214 -4.42 -12.28 -1.05
C GLY A 214 -3.97 -13.67 -1.48
N ILE A 215 -3.55 -13.84 -2.75
CA ILE A 215 -3.04 -15.13 -3.22
C ILE A 215 -1.82 -15.55 -2.39
N ARG A 216 -1.82 -16.79 -1.86
CA ARG A 216 -0.76 -17.32 -0.98
C ARG A 216 -0.54 -16.50 0.31
N GLN A 217 -1.54 -15.79 0.81
CA GLN A 217 -1.44 -15.07 2.08
C GLN A 217 -1.21 -16.04 3.26
N ASN A 218 -0.30 -15.70 4.16
CA ASN A 218 0.01 -16.45 5.38
C ASN A 218 -0.40 -15.68 6.65
N GLY A 219 -0.53 -14.35 6.58
CA GLY A 219 -0.90 -13.50 7.71
C GLY A 219 -1.28 -12.08 7.29
N GLY A 220 -1.51 -11.21 8.27
CA GLY A 220 -1.93 -9.81 8.05
C GLY A 220 -3.41 -9.65 7.68
N LEU A 221 -3.78 -8.40 7.38
CA LEU A 221 -5.13 -7.99 6.99
C LEU A 221 -5.12 -7.39 5.59
N ILE A 222 -6.04 -7.84 4.74
CA ILE A 222 -6.41 -7.16 3.50
C ILE A 222 -7.88 -6.78 3.59
N PHE A 223 -8.19 -5.49 3.54
CA PHE A 223 -9.55 -4.98 3.47
C PHE A 223 -9.76 -4.26 2.14
N VAL A 224 -10.74 -4.73 1.37
CA VAL A 224 -11.19 -4.09 0.13
C VAL A 224 -12.63 -3.68 0.33
N LYS A 225 -12.92 -2.38 0.31
CA LYS A 225 -14.27 -1.86 0.47
C LYS A 225 -15.12 -2.12 -0.77
N GLY A 226 -14.52 -2.06 -1.96
CA GLY A 226 -15.17 -2.40 -3.22
C GLY A 226 -15.27 -3.90 -3.49
N SER A 227 -15.41 -4.24 -4.76
CA SER A 227 -15.62 -5.61 -5.24
C SER A 227 -14.32 -6.31 -5.63
N ALA A 228 -14.38 -7.63 -5.75
CA ALA A 228 -13.28 -8.47 -6.22
C ALA A 228 -13.70 -9.34 -7.40
N LEU A 229 -12.83 -9.52 -8.39
CA LEU A 229 -13.18 -10.29 -9.59
C LEU A 229 -13.15 -11.80 -9.37
N ARG A 230 -12.01 -12.36 -8.97
CA ARG A 230 -11.84 -13.83 -8.82
C ARG A 230 -10.61 -14.20 -8.03
N GLY A 231 -10.61 -15.41 -7.47
CA GLY A 231 -9.42 -16.00 -6.85
C GLY A 231 -8.99 -15.28 -5.57
N VAL A 232 -9.95 -14.66 -4.88
CA VAL A 232 -9.71 -14.07 -3.56
C VAL A 232 -9.26 -15.18 -2.60
N GLY A 233 -8.16 -14.93 -1.89
CA GLY A 233 -7.58 -15.88 -0.94
C GLY A 233 -7.11 -17.19 -1.54
N ALA A 234 -6.96 -17.28 -2.88
CA ALA A 234 -6.49 -18.49 -3.52
C ALA A 234 -5.15 -18.92 -2.90
N GLU A 235 -5.06 -20.18 -2.49
CA GLU A 235 -3.86 -20.74 -1.86
C GLU A 235 -3.47 -20.08 -0.52
N MET A 236 -4.36 -19.34 0.15
CA MET A 236 -4.04 -18.75 1.45
C MET A 236 -3.89 -19.82 2.54
N ALA A 237 -2.85 -19.68 3.37
CA ALA A 237 -2.58 -20.53 4.52
C ALA A 237 -2.95 -19.87 5.86
N GLY A 238 -3.14 -18.55 5.88
CA GLY A 238 -3.49 -17.76 7.05
C GLY A 238 -3.80 -16.31 6.69
N GLY A 239 -4.00 -15.47 7.71
CA GLY A 239 -4.40 -14.08 7.53
C GLY A 239 -5.90 -13.90 7.33
N THR A 240 -6.30 -12.63 7.21
CA THR A 240 -7.70 -12.22 7.05
C THR A 240 -7.85 -11.38 5.79
N ILE A 241 -8.85 -11.72 4.98
CA ILE A 241 -9.30 -10.93 3.84
C ILE A 241 -10.76 -10.52 4.09
N VAL A 242 -11.09 -9.26 3.86
CA VAL A 242 -12.45 -8.75 3.93
C VAL A 242 -12.79 -8.05 2.62
N ILE A 243 -13.87 -8.48 1.97
CA ILE A 243 -14.41 -7.86 0.74
C ILE A 243 -15.76 -7.21 1.06
N GLY A 244 -15.84 -5.89 0.90
CA GLY A 244 -17.03 -5.09 1.16
C GLY A 244 -18.07 -5.14 0.04
N GLY A 245 -17.62 -5.37 -1.19
CA GLY A 245 -18.48 -5.52 -2.36
C GLY A 245 -18.75 -6.98 -2.73
N LYS A 246 -18.93 -7.21 -4.03
CA LYS A 246 -19.22 -8.54 -4.59
C LYS A 246 -17.93 -9.28 -4.93
N ILE A 247 -17.90 -10.60 -4.71
CA ILE A 247 -16.90 -11.49 -5.30
C ILE A 247 -17.53 -12.16 -6.54
N GLU A 248 -17.18 -11.67 -7.73
CA GLU A 248 -17.85 -12.12 -8.97
C GLU A 248 -17.63 -13.60 -9.29
N ARG A 249 -16.49 -14.17 -8.87
CA ARG A 249 -16.19 -15.60 -9.04
C ARG A 249 -15.51 -16.12 -7.79
N PHE A 250 -16.32 -16.66 -6.89
CA PHE A 250 -15.88 -17.21 -5.62
C PHE A 250 -15.00 -18.47 -5.79
N SER A 251 -14.01 -18.61 -4.90
CA SER A 251 -13.06 -19.73 -4.92
C SER A 251 -13.70 -20.98 -4.27
N PRO A 252 -13.75 -22.13 -4.94
CA PRO A 252 -14.44 -23.33 -4.43
C PRO A 252 -13.69 -24.03 -3.27
N GLY A 253 -12.48 -23.59 -2.92
CA GLY A 253 -11.67 -24.14 -1.83
C GLY A 253 -12.02 -23.58 -0.43
N PHE A 254 -13.10 -22.81 -0.31
CA PHE A 254 -13.55 -22.20 0.93
C PHE A 254 -14.83 -22.85 1.45
N GLU A 255 -14.96 -22.92 2.77
CA GLU A 255 -16.12 -23.45 3.48
C GLU A 255 -16.80 -22.33 4.27
N PHE A 256 -18.13 -22.22 4.16
CA PHE A 256 -18.91 -21.30 4.98
C PHE A 256 -18.85 -21.71 6.46
N VAL A 257 -18.66 -20.73 7.34
CA VAL A 257 -18.52 -20.96 8.79
C VAL A 257 -19.69 -20.36 9.56
N SER A 258 -19.94 -19.06 9.39
CA SER A 258 -20.90 -18.31 10.18
C SER A 258 -21.31 -17.01 9.50
N MET A 259 -22.40 -16.43 9.98
CA MET A 259 -22.70 -15.01 9.80
C MET A 259 -22.08 -14.22 10.95
N GLU A 260 -21.53 -13.05 10.66
CA GLU A 260 -20.89 -12.16 11.64
C GLU A 260 -21.38 -10.72 11.42
N ASN A 261 -21.64 -9.97 12.48
CA ASN A 261 -22.13 -8.58 12.40
C ASN A 261 -21.00 -7.54 12.47
N SER A 262 -19.77 -7.99 12.70
CA SER A 262 -18.58 -7.18 12.57
C SER A 262 -17.36 -8.07 12.31
N VAL A 263 -16.32 -7.47 11.74
CA VAL A 263 -15.00 -8.09 11.59
C VAL A 263 -13.99 -7.24 12.33
N THR A 264 -13.30 -7.81 13.30
CA THR A 264 -12.18 -7.15 13.99
C THR A 264 -10.87 -7.82 13.58
N SER A 265 -9.90 -7.03 13.16
CA SER A 265 -8.53 -7.49 12.90
C SER A 265 -7.55 -6.42 13.35
N GLY A 266 -6.75 -6.73 14.39
CA GLY A 266 -5.92 -5.73 15.05
C GLY A 266 -6.76 -4.60 15.66
N GLU A 267 -6.49 -3.38 15.22
CA GLU A 267 -7.17 -2.16 15.67
C GLU A 267 -8.34 -1.75 14.75
N VAL A 268 -8.53 -2.44 13.63
CA VAL A 268 -9.61 -2.16 12.68
C VAL A 268 -10.83 -2.99 13.05
N GLU A 269 -11.97 -2.32 13.21
CA GLU A 269 -13.29 -2.93 13.33
C GLU A 269 -14.17 -2.48 12.15
N LEU A 270 -14.71 -3.45 11.42
CA LEU A 270 -15.61 -3.24 10.30
C LEU A 270 -17.00 -3.69 10.73
N ILE A 271 -17.99 -2.81 10.67
CA ILE A 271 -19.37 -3.10 11.07
C ILE A 271 -20.20 -3.40 9.81
N GLY A 272 -20.96 -4.49 9.84
CA GLY A 272 -21.80 -4.95 8.72
C GLY A 272 -22.15 -6.43 8.84
N GLU A 273 -23.07 -6.91 8.00
CA GLU A 273 -23.40 -8.34 7.94
C GLU A 273 -22.46 -9.06 6.97
N PHE A 274 -21.62 -9.94 7.51
CA PHE A 274 -20.63 -10.69 6.76
C PHE A 274 -20.90 -12.18 6.78
N LYS A 275 -20.74 -12.83 5.63
CA LYS A 275 -20.53 -14.26 5.53
C LYS A 275 -19.05 -14.55 5.78
N LYS A 276 -18.77 -15.38 6.78
CA LYS A 276 -17.43 -15.84 7.11
C LYS A 276 -17.16 -17.18 6.45
N PHE A 277 -16.00 -17.27 5.82
CA PHE A 277 -15.47 -18.49 5.22
C PHE A 277 -14.09 -18.82 5.78
N THR A 278 -13.74 -20.10 5.78
CA THR A 278 -12.39 -20.57 6.07
C THR A 278 -11.82 -21.34 4.89
N GLY A 279 -10.53 -21.15 4.62
CA GLY A 279 -9.84 -21.66 3.45
C GLY A 279 -8.39 -21.18 3.38
N ASP A 280 -7.63 -21.51 2.35
CA ASP A 280 -8.02 -22.36 1.21
C ASP A 280 -7.66 -23.83 1.47
N TYR A 281 -8.66 -24.71 1.43
CA TYR A 281 -8.48 -26.15 1.66
C TYR A 281 -7.73 -26.87 0.53
N ALA A 282 -7.47 -26.21 -0.60
CA ALA A 282 -6.56 -26.73 -1.63
C ALA A 282 -5.12 -26.89 -1.12
N ILE A 283 -4.71 -26.11 -0.11
CA ILE A 283 -3.33 -26.11 0.42
C ILE A 283 -3.19 -27.00 1.64
N ASN A 284 -4.14 -26.91 2.57
CA ASN A 284 -4.05 -27.63 3.84
C ASN A 284 -5.44 -28.10 4.29
N LYS A 285 -5.53 -29.35 4.75
CA LYS A 285 -6.74 -29.91 5.37
C LYS A 285 -7.15 -29.18 6.66
N ARG A 286 -6.27 -28.38 7.24
CA ARG A 286 -6.50 -27.50 8.39
C ARG A 286 -6.21 -26.06 7.97
N ALA A 287 -7.03 -25.54 7.06
CA ALA A 287 -6.95 -24.15 6.63
C ALA A 287 -7.10 -23.20 7.82
N LYS A 288 -6.34 -22.10 7.81
CA LYS A 288 -6.41 -21.05 8.85
C LYS A 288 -6.67 -19.66 8.26
N GLY A 289 -6.76 -19.56 6.94
CA GLY A 289 -7.17 -18.32 6.29
C GLY A 289 -8.63 -18.04 6.57
N THR A 290 -8.94 -16.76 6.76
CA THR A 290 -10.29 -16.29 6.97
C THR A 290 -10.66 -15.30 5.89
N LEU A 291 -11.78 -15.55 5.22
CA LEU A 291 -12.36 -14.67 4.22
C LEU A 291 -13.73 -14.21 4.71
N TYR A 292 -13.92 -12.90 4.78
CA TYR A 292 -15.22 -12.28 5.03
C TYR A 292 -15.70 -11.59 3.77
N VAL A 293 -16.97 -11.70 3.50
CA VAL A 293 -17.63 -11.00 2.39
C VAL A 293 -18.99 -10.49 2.84
N VAL A 294 -19.39 -9.30 2.41
CA VAL A 294 -20.71 -8.74 2.76
C VAL A 294 -21.83 -9.62 2.22
N ALA A 295 -22.80 -9.90 3.08
CA ALA A 295 -23.87 -10.85 2.81
C ALA A 295 -24.83 -10.36 1.72
N ASP A 296 -25.26 -9.09 1.79
CA ASP A 296 -26.28 -8.52 0.90
C ASP A 296 -25.87 -8.52 -0.57
N THR A 297 -24.60 -8.27 -0.85
CA THR A 297 -24.05 -8.22 -2.21
C THR A 297 -23.63 -9.60 -2.73
N ASN A 298 -23.70 -10.64 -1.90
CA ASN A 298 -23.29 -12.01 -2.21
C ASN A 298 -24.29 -13.05 -1.65
N PRO A 299 -25.61 -12.93 -1.93
CA PRO A 299 -26.64 -13.80 -1.34
C PRO A 299 -26.48 -15.28 -1.68
N GLU A 300 -25.84 -15.60 -2.81
CA GLU A 300 -25.65 -16.95 -3.34
C GLU A 300 -24.52 -17.76 -2.69
N LEU A 301 -23.60 -17.09 -1.99
CA LEU A 301 -22.42 -17.72 -1.38
C LEU A 301 -22.72 -18.46 -0.07
#